data_AF-A0A735RJS3-F1
#
_entry.id   AF-A0A735RJS3-F1
#
_cell.length_a   1.000
_cell.length_b   1.000
_cell.length_c   1.000
_cell.angle_alpha   90.00
_cell.angle_beta   90.00
_cell.angle_gamma   90.00
#
_symmetry.space_group_name_H-M   'P 1'
#
loop_
_entity.id
_entity.type
_entity.pdbx_description
1 polymer ?
#
loop_
_entity_poly.entity_id
_entity_poly.type
_entity_poly.pdbx_seq_one_letter_code
_entity_poly.pdbx_strand_id
1 'polypeptide(L)'
;MTVESALEIVKKYSIQSLIVIVICIPIAIFFINEYKSLQTLKDAHNKEVYAFYEKISAKENEITQKQGENYKKEIYLEQMKKEYESKLAELENIRKNINSEYTALAAKEKEFTDSNQKRLASEKLQVMMSEFSNFGVDLGHSPKCDDSEEKWKRYNMANAKLREAEAYARANGLYDAYKGFFTSNAPFLISSCG
;
A
#
# COMPACT_ATOMS: atom_id res chain seq x y z
N MET A 1 -28.57 -110.35 17.96
CA MET A 1 -28.13 -110.42 16.55
C MET A 1 -26.76 -111.07 16.55
N THR A 2 -26.65 -112.33 16.13
CA THR A 2 -25.38 -113.05 16.09
C THR A 2 -24.60 -112.62 14.84
N VAL A 3 -23.26 -112.65 14.90
CA VAL A 3 -22.38 -112.23 13.80
C VAL A 3 -22.69 -112.99 12.50
N GLU A 4 -23.11 -114.25 12.60
CA GLU A 4 -23.55 -115.08 11.47
C GLU A 4 -24.82 -114.55 10.78
N SER A 5 -25.83 -114.13 11.56
CA SER A 5 -27.07 -113.56 11.00
C SER A 5 -26.85 -112.24 10.27
N ALA A 6 -25.87 -111.43 10.72
CA ALA A 6 -25.48 -110.20 10.05
C ALA A 6 -24.76 -110.49 8.71
N LEU A 7 -23.96 -111.56 8.66
CA LEU A 7 -23.17 -111.94 7.48
C LEU A 7 -24.04 -112.47 6.33
N GLU A 8 -25.12 -113.20 6.64
CA GLU A 8 -26.10 -113.64 5.64
C GLU A 8 -26.88 -112.47 5.03
N ILE A 9 -27.29 -111.48 5.84
CA ILE A 9 -27.97 -110.27 5.37
C ILE A 9 -27.04 -109.46 4.46
N VAL A 10 -25.77 -109.29 4.86
CA VAL A 10 -24.76 -108.62 4.03
C VAL A 10 -24.55 -109.37 2.72
N LYS A 11 -24.44 -110.70 2.71
CA LYS A 11 -24.35 -111.48 1.47
C LYS A 11 -25.57 -111.27 0.56
N LYS A 12 -26.78 -111.29 1.12
CA LYS A 12 -28.05 -111.15 0.39
C LYS A 12 -28.24 -109.78 -0.26
N TYR A 13 -27.77 -108.71 0.38
CA TYR A 13 -27.90 -107.32 -0.12
C TYR A 13 -26.58 -106.72 -0.62
N SER A 14 -25.49 -107.49 -0.66
CA SER A 14 -24.14 -107.02 -1.03
C SER A 14 -24.11 -106.32 -2.39
N ILE A 15 -24.76 -106.90 -3.39
CA ILE A 15 -24.81 -106.36 -4.76
C ILE A 15 -25.58 -105.04 -4.81
N GLN A 16 -26.72 -104.94 -4.11
CA GLN A 16 -27.51 -103.70 -4.06
C GLN A 16 -26.75 -102.58 -3.32
N SER A 17 -26.08 -102.92 -2.22
CA SER A 17 -25.24 -101.97 -1.49
C SER A 17 -24.05 -101.49 -2.33
N LEU A 18 -23.46 -102.37 -3.16
CA LEU A 18 -22.34 -102.04 -4.05
C LEU A 18 -22.79 -101.10 -5.17
N ILE A 19 -23.98 -101.29 -5.74
CA ILE A 19 -24.58 -100.37 -6.73
C ILE A 19 -24.80 -98.97 -6.12
N VAL A 20 -25.33 -98.88 -4.90
CA VAL A 20 -25.53 -97.60 -4.20
C VAL A 20 -24.19 -96.89 -3.97
N ILE A 21 -23.17 -97.62 -3.54
CA ILE A 21 -21.81 -97.07 -3.32
C ILE A 21 -21.21 -96.56 -4.63
N VAL A 22 -21.34 -97.32 -5.73
CA VAL A 22 -20.83 -96.92 -7.05
C VAL A 22 -21.52 -95.66 -7.57
N ILE A 23 -22.79 -95.44 -7.25
CA ILE A 23 -23.53 -94.23 -7.66
C ILE A 23 -23.22 -93.05 -6.72
N CYS A 24 -23.16 -93.26 -5.40
CA CYS A 24 -22.99 -92.19 -4.43
C CYS A 24 -21.56 -91.62 -4.35
N ILE A 25 -20.53 -92.45 -4.54
CA ILE A 25 -19.12 -92.01 -4.51
C ILE A 25 -18.83 -90.89 -5.53
N PRO A 26 -19.11 -91.04 -6.84
CA PRO A 26 -18.82 -90.00 -7.82
C PRO A 26 -19.59 -88.70 -7.56
N ILE A 27 -20.83 -88.80 -7.05
CA ILE A 27 -21.62 -87.64 -6.62
C ILE A 27 -20.95 -86.91 -5.44
N ALA A 28 -20.49 -87.65 -4.43
CA ALA A 28 -19.79 -87.07 -3.29
C ALA A 28 -18.46 -86.40 -3.70
N ILE A 29 -17.70 -87.02 -4.61
CA ILE A 29 -16.46 -86.45 -5.16
C ILE A 29 -16.75 -85.16 -5.92
N PHE A 30 -17.81 -85.12 -6.73
CA PHE A 30 -18.25 -83.93 -7.44
C PHE A 30 -18.55 -82.77 -6.49
N PHE A 31 -19.36 -83.00 -5.44
CA PHE A 31 -19.66 -81.98 -4.44
C PHE A 31 -18.44 -81.50 -3.66
N ILE A 32 -17.49 -82.38 -3.33
CA ILE A 32 -16.24 -81.98 -2.65
C ILE A 32 -15.39 -81.07 -3.54
N ASN A 33 -15.29 -81.38 -4.84
CA ASN A 33 -14.54 -80.55 -5.78
C ASN A 33 -15.19 -79.18 -5.99
N GLU A 34 -16.52 -79.14 -6.12
CA GLU A 34 -17.26 -77.89 -6.28
C GLU A 34 -17.23 -77.04 -5.00
N TYR A 35 -17.29 -77.66 -3.83
CA TYR A 35 -17.10 -76.96 -2.57
C TYR A 35 -15.70 -76.33 -2.46
N LYS A 36 -14.65 -77.05 -2.85
CA LYS A 36 -13.27 -76.53 -2.87
C LYS A 36 -13.12 -75.36 -3.85
N SER A 37 -13.67 -75.47 -5.06
CA SER A 37 -13.58 -74.37 -6.04
C SER A 37 -14.32 -73.12 -5.55
N LEU A 38 -15.49 -73.30 -4.93
CA LEU A 38 -16.27 -72.21 -4.35
C LEU A 38 -15.55 -71.53 -3.18
N GLN A 39 -14.84 -72.31 -2.36
CA GLN A 39 -14.02 -71.76 -1.28
C GLN A 39 -12.81 -70.99 -1.83
N THR A 40 -12.12 -71.52 -2.85
CA THR A 40 -11.03 -70.77 -3.50
C THR A 40 -11.51 -69.48 -4.17
N LEU A 41 -12.71 -69.49 -4.76
CA LEU A 41 -13.31 -68.31 -5.38
C LEU A 41 -13.68 -67.27 -4.31
N LYS A 42 -14.25 -67.71 -3.18
CA LYS A 42 -14.57 -66.85 -2.04
C LYS A 42 -13.32 -66.23 -1.42
N ASP A 43 -12.25 -67.00 -1.26
CA ASP A 43 -10.98 -66.51 -0.72
C ASP A 43 -10.30 -65.53 -1.68
N ALA A 44 -10.33 -65.79 -2.98
CA ALA A 44 -9.85 -64.86 -4.00
C ALA A 44 -10.65 -63.55 -4.00
N HIS A 45 -11.98 -63.63 -3.96
CA HIS A 45 -12.84 -62.45 -3.91
C HIS A 45 -12.63 -61.64 -2.62
N ASN A 46 -12.56 -62.31 -1.47
CA ASN A 46 -12.27 -61.65 -0.19
C ASN A 46 -10.93 -60.92 -0.25
N LYS A 47 -9.89 -61.53 -0.83
CA LYS A 47 -8.57 -60.90 -0.98
C LYS A 47 -8.64 -59.64 -1.86
N GLU A 48 -9.38 -59.67 -2.96
CA GLU A 48 -9.60 -58.49 -3.81
C GLU A 48 -10.36 -57.38 -3.07
N VAL A 49 -11.39 -57.75 -2.31
CA VAL A 49 -12.18 -56.80 -1.50
C VAL A 49 -11.29 -56.14 -0.43
N TYR A 50 -10.47 -56.91 0.28
CA TYR A 50 -9.53 -56.36 1.26
C TYR A 50 -8.51 -55.42 0.60
N ALA A 51 -7.91 -55.82 -0.52
CA ALA A 51 -6.97 -54.98 -1.25
C ALA A 51 -7.61 -53.69 -1.79
N PHE A 52 -8.89 -53.73 -2.14
CA PHE A 52 -9.66 -52.56 -2.54
C PHE A 52 -9.86 -51.59 -1.37
N TYR A 53 -10.35 -52.08 -0.22
CA TYR A 53 -10.56 -51.25 0.97
C TYR A 53 -9.26 -50.65 1.50
N GLU A 54 -8.16 -51.41 1.47
CA GLU A 54 -6.83 -50.91 1.84
C GLU A 54 -6.41 -49.73 0.94
N LYS A 55 -6.56 -49.86 -0.38
CA LYS A 55 -6.29 -48.76 -1.32
C LYS A 55 -7.19 -47.55 -1.10
N ILE A 56 -8.46 -47.74 -0.78
CA ILE A 56 -9.39 -46.64 -0.50
C ILE A 56 -8.96 -45.92 0.78
N SER A 57 -8.68 -46.65 1.86
CA SER A 57 -8.21 -46.06 3.12
C SER A 57 -6.90 -45.29 2.96
N ALA A 58 -5.95 -45.81 2.17
CA ALA A 58 -4.70 -45.12 1.86
C ALA A 58 -4.95 -43.81 1.10
N LYS A 59 -5.86 -43.80 0.11
CA LYS A 59 -6.23 -42.59 -0.63
C LYS A 59 -6.96 -41.57 0.25
N GLU A 60 -7.84 -42.03 1.13
CA GLU A 60 -8.58 -41.16 2.05
C GLU A 60 -7.64 -40.47 3.05
N ASN A 61 -6.65 -41.21 3.56
CA ASN A 61 -5.57 -40.64 4.38
C ASN A 61 -4.74 -39.60 3.61
N GLU A 62 -4.37 -39.89 2.35
CA GLU A 62 -3.64 -38.94 1.50
C GLU A 62 -4.43 -37.67 1.23
N ILE A 63 -5.74 -37.78 0.95
CA ILE A 63 -6.63 -36.64 0.74
C ILE A 63 -6.73 -35.81 2.03
N THR A 64 -6.94 -36.46 3.16
CA THR A 64 -7.05 -35.79 4.46
C THR A 64 -5.76 -35.06 4.82
N GLN A 65 -4.60 -35.68 4.55
CA GLN A 65 -3.30 -35.06 4.76
C GLN A 65 -3.12 -33.83 3.86
N LYS A 66 -3.42 -33.95 2.56
CA LYS A 66 -3.33 -32.82 1.61
C LYS A 66 -4.29 -31.69 1.98
N GLN A 67 -5.50 -31.99 2.43
CA GLN A 67 -6.43 -30.99 2.93
C GLN A 67 -5.89 -30.27 4.16
N GLY A 68 -5.30 -31.01 5.11
CA GLY A 68 -4.66 -30.42 6.29
C GLY A 68 -3.46 -29.52 5.94
N GLU A 69 -2.64 -29.93 4.97
CA GLU A 69 -1.52 -29.12 4.47
C GLU A 69 -1.99 -27.85 3.74
N ASN A 70 -3.02 -27.97 2.90
CA ASN A 70 -3.60 -26.82 2.22
C ASN A 70 -4.22 -25.83 3.20
N TYR A 71 -4.94 -26.32 4.21
CA TYR A 71 -5.52 -25.47 5.26
C TYR A 71 -4.44 -24.70 6.04
N LYS A 72 -3.32 -25.36 6.39
CA LYS A 72 -2.18 -24.67 7.02
C LYS A 72 -1.59 -23.59 6.13
N LYS A 73 -1.44 -23.86 4.83
CA LYS A 73 -0.96 -22.87 3.85
C LYS A 73 -1.91 -21.68 3.73
N GLU A 74 -3.22 -21.93 3.73
CA GLU A 74 -4.23 -20.89 3.65
C GLU A 74 -4.20 -19.97 4.87
N ILE A 75 -4.11 -20.53 6.09
CA ILE A 75 -3.93 -19.73 7.31
C ILE A 75 -2.67 -18.87 7.23
N TYR A 76 -1.55 -19.45 6.79
CA TYR A 76 -0.30 -18.73 6.67
C TYR A 76 -0.40 -17.58 5.65
N LEU A 77 -1.01 -17.83 4.49
CA LEU A 77 -1.23 -16.79 3.46
C LEU A 77 -2.13 -15.67 3.97
N GLU A 78 -3.19 -16.01 4.71
CA GLU A 78 -4.11 -15.02 5.30
C GLU A 78 -3.40 -14.14 6.35
N GLN A 79 -2.53 -14.74 7.17
CA GLN A 79 -1.69 -13.99 8.11
C GLN A 79 -0.72 -13.05 7.40
N MET A 80 -0.01 -13.55 6.39
CA MET A 80 0.90 -12.74 5.58
C MET A 80 0.16 -11.59 4.90
N LYS A 81 -1.02 -11.85 4.34
CA LYS A 81 -1.86 -10.83 3.70
C LYS A 81 -2.21 -9.71 4.68
N LYS A 82 -2.66 -10.05 5.88
CA LYS A 82 -2.96 -9.06 6.94
C LYS A 82 -1.73 -8.25 7.35
N GLU A 83 -0.57 -8.89 7.45
CA GLU A 83 0.69 -8.20 7.75
C GLU A 83 1.08 -7.23 6.63
N TYR A 84 0.95 -7.64 5.37
CA TYR A 84 1.20 -6.76 4.22
C TYR A 84 0.23 -5.59 4.14
N GLU A 85 -1.06 -5.83 4.37
CA GLU A 85 -2.08 -4.76 4.43
C GLU A 85 -1.76 -3.76 5.54
N SER A 86 -1.34 -4.23 6.72
CA SER A 86 -0.92 -3.36 7.82
C SER A 86 0.32 -2.52 7.46
N LYS A 87 1.35 -3.14 6.86
CA LYS A 87 2.56 -2.42 6.43
C LYS A 87 2.25 -1.41 5.33
N LEU A 88 1.35 -1.73 4.41
CA LEU A 88 0.95 -0.82 3.35
C LEU A 88 0.21 0.39 3.92
N ALA A 89 -0.70 0.20 4.88
CA ALA A 89 -1.37 1.29 5.58
C ALA A 89 -0.38 2.18 6.35
N GLU A 90 0.63 1.60 7.00
CA GLU A 90 1.69 2.35 7.68
C GLU A 90 2.50 3.20 6.70
N LEU A 91 2.92 2.63 5.57
CA LEU A 91 3.66 3.35 4.53
C LEU A 91 2.82 4.48 3.90
N GLU A 92 1.53 4.27 3.67
CA GLU A 92 0.64 5.32 3.20
C GLU A 92 0.50 6.47 4.20
N ASN A 93 0.45 6.16 5.50
CA ASN A 93 0.41 7.17 6.55
C ASN A 93 1.72 7.96 6.60
N ILE A 94 2.87 7.28 6.57
CA ILE A 94 4.19 7.93 6.52
C ILE A 94 4.28 8.84 5.29
N ARG A 95 3.84 8.37 4.12
CA ARG A 95 3.84 9.18 2.88
C ARG A 95 2.98 10.44 3.02
N LYS A 96 1.79 10.32 3.60
CA LYS A 96 0.90 11.48 3.86
C LYS A 96 1.56 12.48 4.79
N ASN A 97 2.17 12.01 5.87
CA ASN A 97 2.88 12.86 6.84
C ASN A 97 4.04 13.60 6.17
N ILE A 98 4.92 12.90 5.45
CA ILE A 98 6.04 13.52 4.71
C ILE A 98 5.55 14.59 3.75
N ASN A 99 4.48 14.31 2.99
CA ASN A 99 3.94 15.29 2.04
C ASN A 99 3.38 16.53 2.75
N SER A 100 2.75 16.34 3.91
CA SER A 100 2.25 17.45 4.73
C SER A 100 3.38 18.31 5.29
N GLU A 101 4.44 17.67 5.80
CA GLU A 101 5.62 18.36 6.34
C GLU A 101 6.38 19.09 5.24
N TYR A 102 6.54 18.47 4.07
CA TYR A 102 7.17 19.10 2.92
C TYR A 102 6.40 20.34 2.44
N THR A 103 5.07 20.26 2.40
CA THR A 103 4.22 21.40 2.04
C THR A 103 4.35 22.53 3.07
N ALA A 104 4.36 22.19 4.36
CA ALA A 104 4.56 23.17 5.43
C ALA A 104 5.96 23.81 5.39
N LEU A 105 6.98 23.02 5.06
CA LEU A 105 8.35 23.50 4.90
C LEU A 105 8.47 24.46 3.71
N ALA A 106 7.89 24.10 2.56
CA ALA A 106 7.86 24.97 1.39
C ALA A 106 7.12 26.30 1.65
N ALA A 107 6.04 26.26 2.45
CA ALA A 107 5.34 27.48 2.87
C ALA A 107 6.22 28.37 3.77
N LYS A 108 6.94 27.78 4.74
CA LYS A 108 7.88 28.51 5.60
C LYS A 108 9.06 29.09 4.82
N GLU A 109 9.60 28.35 3.86
CA GLU A 109 10.70 28.83 3.01
C GLU A 109 10.27 30.03 2.17
N LYS A 110 9.05 29.98 1.61
CA LYS A 110 8.47 31.11 0.89
C LYS A 110 8.28 32.32 1.80
N GLU A 111 7.68 32.15 2.97
CA GLU A 111 7.49 33.24 3.95
C GLU A 111 8.82 33.88 4.36
N PHE A 112 9.84 33.06 4.62
CA PHE A 112 11.17 33.55 4.94
C PHE A 112 11.80 34.33 3.78
N THR A 113 11.65 33.84 2.55
CA THR A 113 12.15 34.51 1.34
C THR A 113 11.46 35.85 1.13
N ASP A 114 10.14 35.89 1.21
CA ASP A 114 9.33 37.11 1.05
C ASP A 114 9.69 38.15 2.14
N SER A 115 9.85 37.68 3.39
CA SER A 115 10.28 38.53 4.51
C SER A 115 11.68 39.12 4.29
N ASN A 116 12.64 38.31 3.85
CA ASN A 116 13.99 38.78 3.56
C ASN A 116 14.02 39.76 2.38
N GLN A 117 13.26 39.51 1.33
CA GLN A 117 13.14 40.45 0.20
C GLN A 117 12.56 41.79 0.65
N LYS A 118 11.50 41.78 1.49
CA LYS A 118 10.92 43.00 2.04
C LYS A 118 11.90 43.76 2.94
N ARG A 119 12.69 43.04 3.74
CA ARG A 119 13.76 43.65 4.58
C ARG A 119 14.83 44.33 3.71
N LEU A 120 15.36 43.64 2.70
CA LEU A 120 16.36 44.20 1.79
C LEU A 120 15.82 45.40 1.02
N ALA A 121 14.56 45.35 0.57
CA ALA A 121 13.91 46.48 -0.07
C ALA A 121 13.75 47.67 0.90
N SER A 122 13.41 47.41 2.16
CA SER A 122 13.33 48.43 3.20
C SER A 122 14.68 49.09 3.47
N GLU A 123 15.77 48.32 3.57
CA GLU A 123 17.13 48.84 3.76
C GLU A 123 17.55 49.73 2.59
N LYS A 124 17.33 49.27 1.35
CA LYS A 124 17.65 50.08 0.16
C LYS A 124 16.83 51.36 0.10
N LEU A 125 15.56 51.31 0.49
CA LEU A 125 14.71 52.49 0.55
C LEU A 125 15.22 53.51 1.57
N GLN A 126 15.63 53.06 2.76
CA GLN A 126 16.21 53.93 3.78
C GLN A 126 17.49 54.62 3.29
N VAL A 127 18.33 53.92 2.52
CA VAL A 127 19.51 54.54 1.86
C VAL A 127 19.08 55.64 0.90
N MET A 128 18.09 55.41 0.02
CA MET A 128 17.59 56.45 -0.89
C MET A 128 16.99 57.65 -0.15
N MET A 129 16.26 57.42 0.95
CA MET A 129 15.71 58.49 1.80
C MET A 129 16.81 59.29 2.50
N SER A 130 17.90 58.63 2.90
CA SER A 130 19.08 59.29 3.45
C SER A 130 19.81 60.10 2.38
N GLU A 131 19.98 59.57 1.16
CA GLU A 131 20.51 60.31 0.01
C GLU A 131 19.68 61.57 -0.29
N PHE A 132 18.35 61.46 -0.25
CA PHE A 132 17.47 62.62 -0.36
C PHE A 132 17.74 63.65 0.74
N SER A 133 17.80 63.20 2.00
CA SER A 133 18.02 64.07 3.16
C SER A 133 19.35 64.80 3.09
N ASN A 134 20.38 64.18 2.50
CA ASN A 134 21.71 64.78 2.30
C ASN A 134 21.71 65.99 1.35
N PHE A 135 20.69 66.15 0.49
CA PHE A 135 20.58 67.37 -0.32
C PHE A 135 20.25 68.60 0.54
N GLY A 136 19.62 68.42 1.70
CA GLY A 136 19.27 69.51 2.63
C GLY A 136 18.34 70.55 2.01
N VAL A 137 17.55 70.18 1.00
CA VAL A 137 16.61 71.05 0.31
C VAL A 137 15.19 70.77 0.78
N ASP A 138 14.44 71.81 1.08
CA ASP A 138 13.01 71.72 1.34
C ASP A 138 12.24 71.81 0.02
N LEU A 139 11.62 70.70 -0.39
CA LEU A 139 10.80 70.65 -1.61
C LEU A 139 9.44 71.35 -1.45
N GLY A 140 8.97 71.58 -0.23
CA GLY A 140 7.76 72.35 0.05
C GLY A 140 7.90 73.83 -0.33
N HIS A 141 9.13 74.32 -0.45
CA HIS A 141 9.44 75.70 -0.81
C HIS A 141 10.29 75.75 -2.08
N SER A 142 9.64 75.96 -3.23
CA SER A 142 10.35 76.13 -4.50
C SER A 142 11.33 77.30 -4.45
N PRO A 143 12.55 77.17 -5.02
CA PRO A 143 13.43 78.29 -5.28
C PRO A 143 12.69 79.37 -6.10
N LYS A 144 13.07 80.62 -5.91
CA LYS A 144 12.60 81.75 -6.69
C LYS A 144 13.27 81.75 -8.07
N CYS A 145 12.65 82.40 -9.05
CA CYS A 145 13.17 82.43 -10.43
C CYS A 145 14.53 83.16 -10.55
N ASP A 146 14.84 84.04 -9.60
CA ASP A 146 16.10 84.79 -9.49
C ASP A 146 17.17 84.07 -8.64
N ASP A 147 16.86 82.91 -8.07
CA ASP A 147 17.83 82.09 -7.35
C ASP A 147 18.90 81.51 -8.29
N SER A 148 20.09 81.24 -7.74
CA SER A 148 21.21 80.70 -8.50
C SER A 148 20.89 79.36 -9.15
N GLU A 149 21.51 79.11 -10.31
CA GLU A 149 21.43 77.84 -11.04
C GLU A 149 21.80 76.64 -10.14
N GLU A 150 22.75 76.82 -9.23
CA GLU A 150 23.15 75.78 -8.28
C GLU A 150 22.01 75.41 -7.30
N LYS A 151 21.22 76.38 -6.84
CA LYS A 151 20.08 76.13 -5.95
C LYS A 151 18.96 75.39 -6.68
N TRP A 152 18.68 75.77 -7.93
CA TRP A 152 17.75 75.05 -8.81
C TRP A 152 18.22 73.63 -9.12
N LYS A 153 19.53 73.45 -9.39
CA LYS A 153 20.12 72.13 -9.64
C LYS A 153 19.97 71.20 -8.43
N ARG A 154 20.28 71.67 -7.23
CA ARG A 154 20.11 70.89 -5.98
C ARG A 154 18.64 70.54 -5.73
N TYR A 155 17.72 71.49 -5.95
CA TYR A 155 16.27 71.25 -5.82
C TYR A 155 15.77 70.18 -6.79
N ASN A 156 16.15 70.28 -8.08
CA ASN A 156 15.75 69.30 -9.09
C ASN A 156 16.34 67.91 -8.83
N MET A 157 17.59 67.82 -8.37
CA MET A 157 18.21 66.55 -7.97
C MET A 157 17.51 65.93 -6.75
N ALA A 158 17.19 66.73 -5.74
CA ALA A 158 16.44 66.27 -4.57
C ALA A 158 15.04 65.78 -4.94
N ASN A 159 14.31 66.52 -5.80
CA ASN A 159 13.00 66.10 -6.30
C ASN A 159 13.07 64.79 -7.10
N ALA A 160 14.05 64.66 -8.00
CA ALA A 160 14.26 63.42 -8.74
C ALA A 160 14.53 62.23 -7.80
N LYS A 161 15.37 62.42 -6.78
CA LYS A 161 15.68 61.38 -5.77
C LYS A 161 14.49 61.00 -4.90
N LEU A 162 13.67 61.96 -4.49
CA LEU A 162 12.44 61.67 -3.76
C LEU A 162 11.47 60.86 -4.61
N ARG A 163 11.32 61.19 -5.89
CA ARG A 163 10.47 60.45 -6.84
C ARG A 163 10.99 59.04 -7.12
N GLU A 164 12.31 58.88 -7.23
CA GLU A 164 12.95 57.56 -7.34
C GLU A 164 12.62 56.69 -6.12
N ALA A 165 12.82 57.23 -4.92
CA ALA A 165 12.51 56.55 -3.67
C ALA A 165 11.01 56.21 -3.54
N GLU A 166 10.13 57.14 -3.94
CA GLU A 166 8.67 56.93 -3.93
C GLU A 166 8.26 55.80 -4.89
N ALA A 167 8.77 55.82 -6.13
CA ALA A 167 8.51 54.78 -7.11
C ALA A 167 9.01 53.42 -6.63
N TYR A 168 10.22 53.37 -6.05
CA TYR A 168 10.79 52.16 -5.47
C TYR A 168 9.95 51.64 -4.29
N ALA A 169 9.49 52.52 -3.41
CA ALA A 169 8.62 52.15 -2.29
C ALA A 169 7.29 51.56 -2.77
N ARG A 170 6.66 52.14 -3.81
CA ARG A 170 5.42 51.63 -4.39
C ARG A 170 5.63 50.27 -5.06
N ALA A 171 6.69 50.11 -5.83
CA ALA A 171 7.01 48.86 -6.52
C ALA A 171 7.25 47.68 -5.56
N ASN A 172 7.67 47.96 -4.32
CA ASN A 172 7.94 46.95 -3.29
C ASN A 172 6.88 46.90 -2.18
N GLY A 173 5.74 47.60 -2.33
CA GLY A 173 4.67 47.60 -1.33
C GLY A 173 5.05 48.23 0.02
N LEU A 174 6.04 49.12 0.03
CA LEU A 174 6.55 49.83 1.21
C LEU A 174 5.98 51.25 1.37
N TYR A 175 5.27 51.75 0.35
CA TYR A 175 4.80 53.14 0.33
C TYR A 175 4.00 53.52 1.57
N ASP A 176 3.04 52.69 2.01
CA ASP A 176 2.19 53.01 3.17
C ASP A 176 2.98 53.11 4.48
N ALA A 177 4.00 52.26 4.66
CA ALA A 177 4.87 52.28 5.84
C ALA A 177 5.73 53.55 5.90
N TYR A 178 6.12 54.07 4.74
CA TYR A 178 6.96 55.27 4.62
C TYR A 178 6.19 56.51 4.14
N LYS A 179 4.85 56.45 4.13
CA LYS A 179 3.99 57.50 3.57
C LYS A 179 4.26 58.86 4.22
N GLY A 180 4.45 58.88 5.54
CA GLY A 180 4.73 60.10 6.29
C GLY A 180 5.98 60.83 5.81
N PHE A 181 7.02 60.11 5.37
CA PHE A 181 8.22 60.72 4.81
C PHE A 181 7.92 61.35 3.45
N PHE A 182 7.25 60.62 2.55
CA PHE A 182 6.94 61.13 1.21
C PHE A 182 5.97 62.32 1.25
N THR A 183 4.97 62.28 2.12
CA THR A 183 4.02 63.39 2.25
C THR A 183 4.65 64.64 2.85
N SER A 184 5.55 64.48 3.83
CA SER A 184 6.20 65.62 4.48
C SER A 184 7.23 66.30 3.58
N ASN A 185 7.80 65.58 2.62
CA ASN A 185 8.81 66.09 1.69
C ASN A 185 8.26 66.32 0.28
N ALA A 186 6.94 66.20 0.06
CA ALA A 186 6.35 66.35 -1.25
C ALA A 186 6.53 67.78 -1.78
N PRO A 187 6.87 67.97 -3.07
CA PRO A 187 7.02 69.30 -3.63
C PRO A 187 5.69 70.04 -3.68
N PHE A 188 5.69 71.31 -3.31
CA PHE A 188 4.51 72.17 -3.48
C PHE A 188 4.42 72.62 -4.94
N LEU A 189 3.33 72.25 -5.63
CA LEU A 189 3.11 72.50 -7.05
C LEU A 189 2.71 73.96 -7.35
N ILE A 190 3.48 74.97 -6.91
CA ILE A 190 3.24 76.36 -7.34
C ILE A 190 4.56 77.13 -7.44
N SER A 191 5.16 77.13 -8.63
CA SER A 191 5.63 78.34 -9.32
C SER A 191 6.27 77.95 -10.66
N SER A 192 5.58 78.23 -11.78
CA SER A 192 6.23 78.23 -13.09
C SER A 192 7.09 79.48 -13.21
N CYS A 193 8.41 79.32 -13.22
CA CYS A 193 9.30 80.32 -13.77
C CYS A 193 9.29 80.12 -15.28
N GLY A 194 8.69 81.07 -16.00
CA GLY A 194 8.68 81.11 -17.47
C GLY A 194 9.99 81.62 -18.03
#